data_AF-A0A7K1DT58-F1
#
_entry.id   AF-A0A7K1DT58-F1
#
_cell.length_a   1.000
_cell.length_b   1.000
_cell.length_c   1.000
_cell.angle_alpha   90.00
_cell.angle_beta   90.00
_cell.angle_gamma   90.00
#
_symmetry.space_group_name_H-M   'P 1'
#
loop_
_entity.id
_entity.type
_entity.pdbx_description
1 polymer ?
#
loop_
_entity_poly.entity_id
_entity_poly.type
_entity_poly.pdbx_seq_one_letter_code
_entity_poly.pdbx_strand_id
1 'polypeptide(L)'
;MYAIVKAGGRQEKVSVGETLVVDRIDAAVGSSVTFPAVLLVDGADVTADPKALSSVKVTGEILAEQKGPKIAILRYKNKTGYRRRQGYRSK
;
A
#
# COMPACT_ATOMS: atom_id res chain seq x y z
N MET A 1 17.10 9.86 5.16
CA MET A 1 16.13 10.46 4.24
C MET A 1 15.00 9.46 4.03
N TYR A 2 13.75 9.89 4.20
CA TYR A 2 12.57 9.07 3.94
C TYR A 2 11.44 9.94 3.39
N ALA A 3 10.50 9.31 2.70
CA ALA A 3 9.27 9.96 2.24
C ALA A 3 8.04 9.23 2.80
N ILE A 4 6.92 9.93 2.84
CA ILE A 4 5.59 9.31 2.99
C ILE A 4 4.94 9.35 1.63
N VAL A 5 4.63 8.19 1.07
CA VAL A 5 3.98 8.06 -0.24
C VAL A 5 2.52 7.68 -0.08
N LYS A 6 1.68 8.18 -0.97
CA LYS A 6 0.30 7.70 -1.09
C LYS A 6 0.28 6.52 -2.06
N ALA A 7 0.09 5.32 -1.52
CA ALA A 7 -0.05 4.08 -2.28
C ALA A 7 -1.48 3.55 -2.11
N GLY A 8 -2.27 3.61 -3.20
CA GLY A 8 -3.68 3.26 -3.16
C GLY A 8 -4.47 4.14 -2.18
N GLY A 9 -5.14 3.50 -1.22
CA GLY A 9 -5.94 4.17 -0.19
C GLY A 9 -5.19 4.52 1.10
N ARG A 10 -3.88 4.22 1.19
CA ARG A 10 -3.09 4.36 2.42
C ARG A 10 -1.83 5.20 2.19
N GLN A 11 -1.19 5.56 3.29
CA GLN A 11 0.09 6.27 3.30
C GLN A 11 1.14 5.35 3.92
N GLU A 12 2.27 5.22 3.25
CA GLU A 12 3.37 4.36 3.70
C GLU A 12 4.64 5.19 3.82
N LYS A 13 5.42 4.91 4.86
CA LYS A 13 6.76 5.48 5.03
C LYS A 13 7.73 4.65 4.20
N VAL A 14 8.57 5.31 3.43
CA VAL A 14 9.50 4.64 2.50
C VAL A 14 10.89 5.25 2.55
N SER A 15 11.87 4.38 2.41
CA SER A 15 13.28 4.73 2.22
C SER A 15 13.84 4.04 0.98
N VAL A 16 14.97 4.53 0.47
CA VAL A 16 15.59 3.97 -0.74
C VAL A 16 16.06 2.54 -0.47
N GLY A 17 15.63 1.59 -1.31
CA GLY A 17 15.97 0.16 -1.19
C GLY A 17 15.05 -0.66 -0.30
N GLU A 18 14.01 -0.06 0.28
CA GLU A 18 13.04 -0.76 1.12
C GLU A 18 12.02 -1.54 0.28
N THR A 19 11.64 -2.74 0.75
CA THR A 19 10.58 -3.54 0.14
C THR A 19 9.32 -3.46 0.98
N LEU A 20 8.20 -3.15 0.34
CA LEU A 20 6.91 -2.92 0.99
C LEU A 20 5.77 -3.60 0.24
N VAL A 21 4.72 -3.96 0.98
CA VAL A 21 3.52 -4.59 0.42
C VAL A 21 2.43 -3.54 0.34
N VAL A 22 1.93 -3.29 -0.86
CA VAL A 22 0.86 -2.33 -1.13
C VAL A 22 -0.36 -3.02 -1.72
N ASP A 23 -1.46 -2.27 -1.78
CA ASP A 23 -2.64 -2.67 -2.51
C ASP A 23 -2.29 -2.96 -3.99
N ARG A 24 -3.06 -3.85 -4.62
CA ARG A 24 -2.82 -4.27 -6.00
C ARG A 24 -2.79 -3.10 -6.99
N ILE A 25 -1.74 -3.05 -7.79
CA ILE A 25 -1.56 -2.11 -8.91
C ILE A 25 -1.65 -2.90 -10.20
N ASP A 26 -2.37 -2.37 -11.20
CA ASP A 26 -2.53 -3.03 -12.49
C ASP A 26 -1.31 -2.76 -13.39
N ALA A 27 -0.19 -3.41 -13.06
CA ALA A 27 1.06 -3.30 -13.78
C ALA A 27 1.89 -4.60 -13.63
N ALA A 28 2.69 -4.92 -14.65
CA ALA A 28 3.44 -6.17 -14.68
C ALA A 28 4.61 -6.17 -13.68
N VAL A 29 5.01 -7.36 -13.23
CA VAL A 29 6.24 -7.56 -12.46
C VAL A 29 7.44 -7.06 -13.28
N GLY A 30 8.34 -6.32 -12.65
CA GLY A 30 9.48 -5.64 -13.28
C GLY A 30 9.16 -4.26 -13.88
N SER A 31 7.91 -3.80 -13.83
CA SER A 31 7.57 -2.44 -14.26
C SER A 31 7.84 -1.41 -13.17
N SER A 32 8.23 -0.20 -13.59
CA SER A 32 8.38 0.95 -12.69
C SER A 32 7.04 1.63 -12.45
N VAL A 33 6.71 1.89 -11.18
CA VAL A 33 5.53 2.65 -10.76
C VAL A 33 5.97 3.91 -10.04
N THR A 34 5.27 5.01 -10.30
CA THR A 34 5.50 6.29 -9.61
C THR A 34 4.40 6.55 -8.59
N PHE A 35 4.79 6.91 -7.38
CA PHE A 35 3.90 7.29 -6.29
C PHE A 35 4.05 8.79 -5.97
N PRO A 36 2.94 9.50 -5.72
CA PRO A 36 2.99 10.87 -5.24
C PRO A 36 3.46 10.90 -3.78
N ALA A 37 4.37 11.83 -3.48
CA ALA A 37 4.83 12.09 -2.12
C ALA A 37 3.84 13.00 -1.38
N VAL A 38 3.55 12.64 -0.12
CA VAL A 38 2.74 13.43 0.83
C VAL A 38 3.63 14.22 1.78
N LEU A 39 4.82 13.70 2.08
CA LEU A 39 5.78 14.33 2.97
C LEU A 39 7.19 13.82 2.63
N LEU A 40 8.19 14.69 2.69
CA LEU A 40 9.60 14.34 2.49
C LEU A 40 10.41 14.80 3.70
N VAL A 41 11.31 13.95 4.19
CA VAL A 41 12.21 14.25 5.32
C VAL A 41 13.66 13.97 4.93
N ASP A 42 14.44 15.05 4.91
CA ASP A 42 15.87 15.08 4.61
C ASP A 42 16.66 15.50 5.85
N GLY A 43 16.85 14.55 6.76
CA GLY A 43 17.54 14.82 8.03
C GLY A 43 16.67 15.68 8.95
N ALA A 44 17.05 16.95 9.13
CA ALA A 44 16.28 17.92 9.92
C ALA A 44 15.24 18.68 9.08
N ASP A 45 15.40 18.70 7.76
CA ASP A 45 14.52 19.43 6.86
C ASP A 45 13.28 18.60 6.51
N VAL A 46 12.10 19.19 6.73
CA VAL A 46 10.80 18.54 6.47
C VAL A 46 10.04 19.36 5.43
N THR A 47 9.77 18.74 4.29
CA THR A 47 8.96 19.35 3.22
C THR A 47 7.55 18.77 3.28
N ALA A 48 6.58 19.63 3.61
CA ALA A 48 5.15 19.29 3.70
C ALA A 48 4.26 20.20 2.82
N ASP A 49 4.83 21.19 2.12
CA ASP A 49 4.08 22.08 1.23
C ASP A 49 3.62 21.32 -0.02
N PRO A 50 2.30 21.24 -0.32
CA PRO A 50 1.78 20.57 -1.50
C PRO A 50 2.38 21.06 -2.83
N LYS A 51 2.74 22.35 -2.94
CA LYS A 51 3.36 22.88 -4.17
C LYS A 51 4.77 22.34 -4.37
N ALA A 52 5.57 22.32 -3.30
CA ALA A 52 6.92 21.78 -3.32
C ALA A 52 6.92 20.25 -3.55
N LEU A 53 5.92 19.54 -3.02
CA LEU A 53 5.79 18.09 -3.16
C LEU A 53 5.27 17.63 -4.52
N SER A 54 4.63 18.51 -5.30
CA SER A 54 4.08 18.16 -6.62
C SER A 54 5.14 17.77 -7.66
N SER A 55 6.37 18.28 -7.51
CA SER A 55 7.52 17.93 -8.35
C SER A 55 8.26 16.67 -7.86
N VAL A 56 8.01 16.25 -6.62
CA VAL A 56 8.67 15.09 -6.01
C VAL A 56 7.93 13.82 -6.41
N LYS A 57 8.65 12.92 -7.08
CA LYS A 57 8.14 11.62 -7.53
C LYS A 57 8.96 10.51 -6.88
N VAL A 58 8.29 9.61 -6.18
CA VAL A 58 8.92 8.40 -5.64
C VAL A 58 8.68 7.27 -6.62
N THR A 59 9.75 6.70 -7.16
CA THR A 59 9.68 5.59 -8.12
C THR A 59 10.06 4.28 -7.42
N GLY A 60 9.36 3.21 -7.76
CA GLY A 60 9.63 1.86 -7.27
C GLY A 60 9.38 0.83 -8.36
N GLU A 61 9.98 -0.35 -8.19
CA GLU A 61 9.81 -1.49 -9.09
C GLU A 61 8.90 -2.54 -8.46
N ILE A 62 8.02 -3.15 -9.28
CA ILE A 62 7.18 -4.26 -8.81
C ILE A 62 8.00 -5.55 -8.79
N LEU A 63 8.33 -6.04 -7.59
CA LEU A 63 9.10 -7.26 -7.42
C LEU A 63 8.28 -8.55 -7.61
N ALA A 64 7.06 -8.59 -7.07
CA ALA A 64 6.20 -9.77 -7.13
C ALA A 64 4.73 -9.43 -6.85
N GLU A 65 3.82 -10.17 -7.48
CA GLU A 65 2.42 -10.23 -7.07
C GLU A 65 2.21 -11.34 -6.05
N GLN A 66 1.64 -11.00 -4.89
CA GLN A 66 1.35 -11.99 -3.84
C GLN A 66 -0.08 -11.87 -3.30
N LYS A 67 -0.65 -13.01 -2.90
CA LYS A 67 -1.95 -13.04 -2.22
C LYS A 67 -1.74 -13.01 -0.72
N GLY A 68 -2.51 -12.17 -0.04
CA GLY A 68 -2.54 -12.10 1.41
C GLY A 68 -2.99 -13.41 2.09
N PRO A 69 -2.93 -13.45 3.43
CA PRO A 69 -3.34 -14.60 4.22
C PRO A 69 -4.82 -14.92 4.02
N LYS A 70 -5.18 -16.20 4.17
CA LYS A 70 -6.57 -16.65 4.04
C LYS A 70 -7.36 -16.21 5.27
N ILE A 71 -8.35 -15.36 5.06
CA ILE A 71 -9.34 -14.99 6.08
C ILE A 71 -10.50 -16.00 5.98
N ALA A 72 -10.75 -16.73 7.06
CA ALA A 72 -11.90 -17.61 7.19
C ALA A 72 -13.02 -16.87 7.93
N ILE A 73 -14.14 -16.64 7.24
CA ILE A 73 -15.27 -15.87 7.75
C ILE A 73 -16.43 -16.83 8.02
N LEU A 74 -16.86 -16.89 9.27
CA LEU A 74 -18.07 -17.59 9.68
C LEU A 74 -19.08 -16.56 10.20
N ARG A 75 -20.18 -16.36 9.47
CA ARG A 75 -21.32 -15.59 9.96
C ARG A 75 -22.32 -16.54 10.58
N TYR A 76 -22.73 -16.27 11.82
CA TYR A 76 -23.66 -17.10 12.57
C TYR A 76 -24.67 -16.21 13.31
N LYS A 77 -25.93 -16.62 13.34
CA LYS A 77 -26.95 -16.03 14.22
C LYS A 77 -27.61 -17.15 15.02
N ASN A 78 -27.65 -17.00 16.34
CA ASN A 78 -28.22 -17.99 17.25
C ASN A 78 -29.74 -18.11 17.04
N LYS A 79 -30.27 -19.33 17.17
CA LYS A 79 -31.70 -19.66 17.08
C LYS A 79 -32.41 -19.30 15.75
N THR A 80 -31.71 -18.70 14.78
CA THR A 80 -32.22 -18.43 13.42
C THR A 80 -31.90 -19.54 12.41
N GLY A 81 -31.03 -20.49 12.77
CA GLY A 81 -30.50 -21.49 11.82
C GLY A 81 -29.51 -20.90 10.79
N TYR A 82 -29.11 -19.64 10.94
CA TYR A 82 -28.23 -18.97 9.99
C TYR A 82 -26.76 -19.27 10.27
N ARG A 83 -26.10 -19.95 9.33
CA ARG A 83 -24.64 -20.17 9.32
C ARG A 83 -24.09 -20.04 7.90
N ARG A 84 -23.23 -19.06 7.64
CA ARG A 84 -22.56 -18.86 6.35
C ARG A 84 -21.05 -18.90 6.51
N ARG A 85 -20.38 -19.79 5.76
CA ARG A 85 -18.92 -19.84 5.66
C ARG A 85 -18.49 -19.16 4.37
N GLN A 86 -17.49 -18.29 4.45
CA GLN A 86 -16.87 -17.64 3.31
C GLN A 86 -15.38 -17.54 3.58
N GLY A 87 -14.56 -17.59 2.53
CA GLY A 87 -13.15 -17.30 2.68
C GLY A 87 -12.74 -16.16 1.76
N TYR A 88 -11.72 -15.40 2.16
CA TYR A 88 -11.17 -14.28 1.39
C TYR A 88 -9.65 -14.28 1.45
N ARG A 89 -8.98 -13.84 0.38
CA ARG A 89 -7.56 -13.47 0.37
C ARG A 89 -7.49 -12.14 -0.34
N SER A 90 -6.82 -11.16 0.25
CA SER A 90 -6.53 -9.92 -0.47
C SER A 90 -5.58 -10.25 -1.61
N LYS A 91 -5.85 -9.64 -2.77
CA LYS A 91 -4.84 -9.48 -3.80
C LYS A 91 -4.15 -8.15 -3.61
#